data_AF-C0B7N4-F1
#
_entry.id   AF-C0B7N4-F1
#
_cell.length_a   1.000
_cell.length_b   1.000
_cell.length_c   1.000
_cell.angle_alpha   90.00
_cell.angle_beta   90.00
_cell.angle_gamma   90.00
#
_symmetry.space_group_name_H-M   'P 1'
#
loop_
_entity.id
_entity.type
_entity.pdbx_description
1 polymer ?
#
loop_
_entity_poly.entity_id
_entity_poly.type
_entity_poly.pdbx_seq_one_letter_code
_entity_poly.pdbx_strand_id
1 'polypeptide(L)'
;MACTTILVGKKASYDGSTMIARNDDSPSGAYMPKKFVVIHPEDQPKVYESVISHVKIELPENPMRYTAMPNAVKGKESGRQAG
;
A
#
# COMPACT_ATOMS: atom_id res chain seq x y z
N MET A 1 -6.77 -0.22 13.45
CA MET A 1 -5.35 -0.57 13.59
C MET A 1 -4.56 0.73 13.63
N ALA A 2 -3.63 0.86 14.56
CA ALA A 2 -2.83 2.07 14.67
C ALA A 2 -1.72 2.07 13.61
N CYS A 3 -1.25 3.24 13.23
CA CYS A 3 0.00 3.42 12.49
C CYS A 3 0.67 4.69 13.01
N THR A 4 1.99 4.75 12.88
CA THR A 4 2.87 5.85 13.23
C THR A 4 3.64 6.28 11.98
N THR A 5 3.72 7.58 11.74
CA THR A 5 4.39 8.16 10.57
C THR A 5 5.53 9.06 11.01
N ILE A 6 6.67 8.97 10.33
CA ILE A 6 7.80 9.87 10.46
C ILE A 6 7.97 10.62 9.13
N LEU A 7 8.03 11.95 9.20
CA LEU A 7 8.29 12.82 8.07
C LEU A 7 9.56 13.63 8.35
N VAL A 8 10.52 13.59 7.43
CA VAL A 8 11.77 14.36 7.54
C VAL A 8 11.97 15.14 6.24
N GLY A 9 11.93 16.47 6.34
CA GLY A 9 12.21 17.33 5.20
C GLY A 9 13.70 17.36 4.86
N LYS A 10 14.04 17.60 3.59
CA LYS A 10 15.44 17.70 3.10
C LYS A 10 16.37 18.65 3.86
N LYS A 11 15.84 19.64 4.58
CA LYS A 11 16.65 20.57 5.40
C LYS A 11 16.85 20.09 6.84
N ALA A 12 16.14 19.04 7.24
CA ALA A 12 16.20 18.44 8.57
C ALA A 12 16.94 17.08 8.56
N SER A 13 16.95 16.39 7.42
CA SER A 13 17.74 15.17 7.21
C SER A 13 19.24 15.44 7.26
N TYR A 14 20.01 14.48 7.78
CA TYR A 14 21.47 14.55 7.82
C TYR A 14 22.13 14.64 6.43
N ASP A 15 21.59 13.92 5.45
CA ASP A 15 22.17 13.76 4.10
C ASP A 15 21.48 14.61 3.02
N GLY A 16 20.52 15.45 3.41
CA GLY A 16 19.74 16.27 2.48
C GLY A 16 18.59 15.54 1.76
N SER A 17 18.34 14.25 2.04
CA SER A 17 17.23 13.49 1.45
C SER A 17 15.87 13.87 2.07
N THR A 18 14.78 13.68 1.32
CA THR A 18 13.42 13.75 1.91
C THR A 18 12.98 12.34 2.28
N MET A 19 12.52 12.15 3.51
CA MET A 19 12.08 10.83 4.00
C MET A 19 10.62 10.87 4.43
N ILE A 20 9.90 9.85 3.98
CA ILE A 20 8.58 9.48 4.48
C ILE A 20 8.67 8.03 4.94
N ALA A 21 8.29 7.75 6.18
CA ALA A 21 8.31 6.41 6.74
C ALA A 21 7.06 6.17 7.58
N ARG A 22 6.59 4.92 7.58
CA ARG A 22 5.39 4.50 8.33
C ARG A 22 5.51 3.03 8.72
N ASN A 23 5.14 2.68 9.94
CA ASN A 23 4.79 1.29 10.26
C ASN A 23 3.36 1.01 9.79
N ASP A 24 3.22 0.00 8.95
CA ASP A 24 1.92 -0.59 8.60
C ASP A 24 1.70 -1.76 9.56
N ASP A 25 1.13 -1.47 10.72
CA ASP A 25 0.94 -2.46 11.78
C ASP A 25 -0.04 -3.56 11.34
N SER A 26 -0.27 -4.54 12.22
CA SER A 26 -1.36 -5.51 12.08
C SER A 26 -2.23 -5.45 13.35
N PRO A 27 -3.43 -6.07 13.38
CA PRO A 27 -4.17 -6.16 14.62
C PRO A 27 -3.36 -6.97 15.64
N SER A 28 -3.52 -6.66 16.93
CA SER A 28 -2.87 -7.44 17.99
C SER A 28 -3.21 -8.93 17.84
N GLY A 29 -2.19 -9.79 17.92
CA GLY A 29 -2.33 -11.24 17.77
C GLY A 29 -2.50 -11.74 16.33
N ALA A 30 -2.47 -10.86 15.33
CA ALA A 30 -2.56 -11.24 13.92
C ALA A 30 -1.27 -10.90 13.16
N TYR A 31 -0.74 -11.86 12.41
CA TYR A 31 0.38 -11.67 11.50
C TYR A 31 -0.12 -11.48 10.07
N MET A 32 0.34 -10.41 9.41
CA MET A 32 -0.01 -10.10 8.03
C MET A 32 1.24 -10.15 7.13
N PRO A 33 1.48 -11.24 6.39
CA PRO A 33 2.63 -11.31 5.51
C PRO A 33 2.51 -10.26 4.40
N LYS A 34 3.62 -9.57 4.12
CA LYS A 34 3.75 -8.55 3.08
C LYS A 34 4.70 -9.04 1.99
N LYS A 35 4.48 -8.58 0.76
CA LYS A 35 5.41 -8.79 -0.37
C LYS A 35 5.91 -7.46 -0.88
N PHE A 36 7.18 -7.41 -1.30
CA PHE A 36 7.71 -6.29 -2.07
C PHE A 36 7.57 -6.58 -3.55
N VAL A 37 6.87 -5.72 -4.27
CA VAL A 37 6.61 -5.90 -5.71
C VAL A 37 6.88 -4.64 -6.50
N VAL A 38 7.29 -4.83 -7.76
CA VAL A 38 7.29 -3.80 -8.78
C VAL A 38 6.05 -4.03 -9.64
N ILE A 39 5.24 -2.99 -9.84
CA ILE A 39 4.09 -3.00 -10.74
C ILE A 39 4.51 -2.28 -12.01
N HIS A 40 4.50 -3.01 -13.13
CA HIS A 40 4.75 -2.44 -14.44
C HIS A 40 3.49 -1.78 -15.00
N PRO A 41 3.60 -0.76 -15.88
CA PRO A 41 2.45 -0.09 -16.48
C PRO A 41 1.41 -1.05 -17.09
N GLU A 42 1.87 -2.12 -17.73
CA GLU A 42 1.03 -3.16 -18.34
C GLU A 42 0.25 -4.01 -17.33
N ASP A 43 0.69 -4.07 -16.07
CA ASP A 43 0.02 -4.79 -14.98
C ASP A 43 -1.00 -3.92 -14.24
N GLN A 44 -1.02 -2.60 -14.48
CA GLN A 44 -1.94 -1.67 -13.83
C GLN A 44 -3.34 -1.80 -14.45
N PRO A 45 -4.41 -2.02 -13.65
CA PRO A 45 -5.76 -2.09 -14.18
C PRO A 45 -6.22 -0.71 -14.71
N LYS A 46 -6.89 -0.71 -15.87
CA LYS A 46 -7.54 0.51 -16.43
C LYS A 46 -8.81 0.89 -15.69
N VAL A 47 -9.55 -0.10 -15.18
CA VAL A 47 -10.71 0.08 -14.31
C VAL A 47 -10.41 -0.62 -13.00
N TYR A 48 -10.25 0.15 -11.93
CA TYR A 48 -10.03 -0.38 -10.59
C TYR A 48 -11.38 -0.64 -9.91
N GLU A 49 -11.55 -1.84 -9.35
CA GLU A 49 -12.67 -2.19 -8.49
C GLU A 49 -12.13 -2.52 -7.09
N SER A 50 -12.62 -1.83 -6.06
CA SER A 50 -12.20 -2.11 -4.68
C SER A 50 -12.80 -3.43 -4.17
N VAL A 51 -12.06 -4.13 -3.32
CA VAL A 51 -12.51 -5.42 -2.76
C VAL A 51 -13.64 -5.25 -1.74
N ILE A 52 -13.56 -4.24 -0.86
CA ILE A 52 -14.49 -4.07 0.27
C ILE A 52 -15.78 -3.35 -0.14
N SER A 53 -15.66 -2.26 -0.90
CA SER A 53 -16.80 -1.39 -1.22
C SER A 53 -17.33 -1.59 -2.63
N HIS A 54 -16.64 -2.37 -3.47
CA HIS A 54 -16.98 -2.59 -4.87
C HIS A 54 -17.09 -1.30 -5.69
N VAL A 55 -16.42 -0.23 -5.25
CA VAL A 55 -16.39 1.02 -6.01
C VAL A 55 -15.55 0.81 -7.26
N LYS A 56 -16.06 1.28 -8.40
CA LYS A 56 -15.38 1.23 -9.70
C LYS A 56 -14.87 2.60 -10.08
N ILE A 57 -13.60 2.68 -10.47
CA ILE A 57 -12.92 3.92 -10.84
C ILE A 57 -12.15 3.65 -12.14
N GLU A 58 -12.42 4.45 -13.17
CA GLU A 58 -11.59 4.51 -14.37
C GLU A 58 -10.28 5.24 -14.05
N LEU A 59 -9.15 4.63 -14.39
CA LEU A 59 -7.82 5.19 -14.18
C LEU A 59 -7.23 5.72 -15.49
N PRO A 60 -6.31 6.70 -15.43
CA PRO A 60 -5.64 7.21 -16.63
C PRO A 60 -4.91 6.10 -17.41
N GLU A 61 -4.85 6.26 -18.74
CA GLU A 61 -4.26 5.26 -19.62
C GLU A 61 -2.71 5.27 -19.66
N ASN A 62 -2.06 6.17 -18.93
CA ASN A 62 -0.61 6.36 -18.90
C ASN A 62 0.01 6.10 -17.51
N PRO A 63 -0.17 4.90 -16.91
CA PRO A 63 0.37 4.61 -15.60
C PRO A 63 1.91 4.54 -15.63
N MET A 64 2.53 4.96 -14.53
CA MET A 64 3.98 4.83 -14.33
C MET A 64 4.30 3.54 -13.58
N ARG A 65 5.50 2.99 -13.79
CA ARG A 65 6.02 1.89 -12.96
C ARG A 65 6.20 2.36 -11.51
N TYR A 66 5.81 1.54 -10.54
CA TYR A 66 5.99 1.85 -9.12
C TYR A 66 6.26 0.61 -8.27
N THR A 67 6.84 0.82 -7.08
CA THR A 67 7.00 -0.23 -6.06
C THR A 67 5.85 -0.22 -5.06
N ALA A 68 5.44 -1.38 -4.56
CA ALA A 68 4.39 -1.49 -3.55
C ALA A 68 4.67 -2.59 -2.51
N MET A 69 4.01 -2.46 -1.35
CA MET A 69 4.04 -3.44 -0.24
C MET A 69 2.65 -4.05 0.05
N PRO A 70 1.98 -4.71 -0.91
CA PRO A 70 0.66 -5.29 -0.69
C PRO A 70 0.71 -6.50 0.26
N ASN A 71 -0.45 -6.88 0.80
CA ASN A 71 -0.61 -8.14 1.52
C ASN A 71 -0.26 -9.32 0.59
N ALA A 72 0.47 -10.31 1.13
CA ALA A 72 0.87 -11.50 0.38
C ALA A 72 -0.28 -12.50 0.22
N VAL A 73 -1.25 -12.50 1.14
CA VAL A 73 -2.40 -13.42 1.15
C VAL A 73 -3.67 -12.65 0.79
N LYS A 74 -4.37 -13.08 -0.27
CA LYS A 74 -5.67 -12.51 -0.68
C LYS A 74 -6.75 -12.82 0.36
N GLY A 75 -7.68 -11.88 0.57
CA GLY A 75 -8.88 -12.08 1.41
C GLY A 75 -8.65 -12.08 2.93
N LYS A 76 -7.40 -12.05 3.39
CA LYS A 76 -7.08 -11.78 4.81
C LYS A 76 -6.91 -10.28 4.99
N GLU A 77 -8.02 -9.58 5.18
CA GLU A 77 -7.98 -8.23 5.70
C GLU A 77 -8.02 -8.28 7.23
N SER A 78 -7.43 -7.27 7.86
CA SER A 78 -7.44 -7.12 9.31
C SER A 78 -8.88 -6.93 9.82
N GLY A 79 -9.52 -8.01 10.25
CA GLY A 79 -10.71 -7.98 11.11
C GLY A 79 -12.08 -8.22 10.46
N ARG A 80 -12.17 -8.51 9.17
CA ARG A 80 -13.38 -9.10 8.58
C ARG A 80 -12.98 -10.30 7.74
N GLN A 81 -13.34 -11.49 8.21
CA GLN A 81 -13.51 -12.63 7.31
C GLN A 81 -14.64 -12.22 6.37
N ALA A 82 -14.33 -12.06 5.09
CA ALA A 82 -15.36 -12.04 4.07
C ALA A 82 -16.02 -13.43 4.10
N GLY A 83 -17.19 -13.50 4.73
CA GLY A 83 -18.14 -14.60 4.55
C GLY A 83 -18.98 -14.37 3.31
#